data_AF-A0A1W1BC89-F1
#
_entry.id   AF-A0A1W1BC89-F1
#
_cell.length_a   1.000
_cell.length_b   1.000
_cell.length_c   1.000
_cell.angle_alpha   90.00
_cell.angle_beta   90.00
_cell.angle_gamma   90.00
#
_symmetry.space_group_name_H-M   'P 1'
#
loop_
_entity.id
_entity.type
_entity.pdbx_description
1 polymer ?
#
loop_
_entity_poly.entity_id
_entity_poly.type
_entity_poly.pdbx_seq_one_letter_code
_entity_poly.pdbx_strand_id
1 'polypeptide(L)'
;MSKISDECKKILLEENIDIFSEIDFDVNSKVHTLSFEYIINTFMQASDESQLVFLSALKKALLTNDIGVEKFFEGMGQLLLMTHLSTKI
;
A
#
# COMPACT_ATOMS: atom_id res chain seq x y z
N MET A 1 -7.63 -15.59 3.06
CA MET A 1 -6.80 -14.47 2.60
C MET A 1 -6.76 -14.52 1.07
N SER A 2 -6.80 -13.37 0.39
CA SER A 2 -6.69 -13.32 -1.08
C SER A 2 -5.31 -13.80 -1.49
N LYS A 3 -5.21 -14.64 -2.52
CA LYS A 3 -3.92 -15.12 -3.08
C LYS A 3 -2.99 -13.95 -3.44
N ILE A 4 -3.56 -12.82 -3.85
CA ILE A 4 -2.81 -11.61 -4.23
C ILE A 4 -2.25 -10.91 -2.99
N SER A 5 -2.97 -10.92 -1.86
CA SER A 5 -2.46 -10.37 -0.59
C SER A 5 -1.23 -11.12 -0.13
N ASP A 6 -1.30 -12.45 -0.15
CA ASP A 6 -0.19 -13.32 0.22
C ASP A 6 1.01 -13.11 -0.71
N GLU A 7 0.76 -12.92 -2.02
CA GLU A 7 1.80 -12.61 -3.00
C GLU A 7 2.46 -11.25 -2.73
N CYS A 8 1.69 -10.18 -2.46
CA CYS A 8 2.22 -8.86 -2.13
C CYS A 8 3.12 -8.90 -0.89
N LYS A 9 2.69 -9.59 0.18
CA LYS A 9 3.48 -9.72 1.41
C LYS A 9 4.74 -10.54 1.17
N LYS A 10 4.62 -11.61 0.40
CA LYS A 10 5.76 -12.48 0.07
C LYS A 10 6.86 -11.73 -0.69
N ILE A 11 6.52 -10.97 -1.74
CA ILE A 11 7.53 -10.25 -2.53
C ILE A 11 8.24 -9.16 -1.71
N LEU A 12 7.56 -8.53 -0.76
CA LEU A 12 8.20 -7.58 0.15
C LEU A 12 9.21 -8.27 1.07
N LEU A 13 8.83 -9.41 1.65
CA LEU A 13 9.73 -10.19 2.49
C LEU A 13 10.95 -10.72 1.71
N GLU A 14 10.75 -11.13 0.45
CA GLU A 14 11.84 -11.59 -0.43
C GLU A 14 12.86 -10.47 -0.72
N GLU A 15 12.40 -9.22 -0.79
CA GLU A 15 13.25 -8.02 -0.93
C GLU A 15 13.75 -7.47 0.42
N ASN A 16 13.60 -8.22 1.52
CA ASN A 16 13.95 -7.83 2.90
C ASN A 16 13.24 -6.56 3.41
N ILE A 17 12.03 -6.30 2.90
CA ILE A 17 11.19 -5.18 3.34
C ILE A 17 10.23 -5.68 4.43
N ASP A 18 10.28 -5.04 5.60
CA ASP A 18 9.36 -5.37 6.70
C ASP A 18 7.94 -4.89 6.36
N ILE A 19 7.00 -5.84 6.28
CA ILE A 19 5.59 -5.56 6.00
C ILE A 19 4.89 -4.78 7.13
N PHE A 20 5.50 -4.73 8.32
CA PHE A 20 5.05 -3.93 9.45
C PHE A 20 5.65 -2.52 9.44
N SER A 21 6.48 -2.17 8.44
CA SER A 21 6.93 -0.80 8.23
C SER A 21 5.74 0.14 8.09
N GLU A 22 5.89 1.34 8.63
CA GLU A 22 4.85 2.35 8.71
C GLU A 22 5.27 3.63 7.98
N ILE A 23 4.28 4.34 7.42
CA ILE A 23 4.45 5.67 6.86
C ILE A 23 3.54 6.63 7.62
N ASP A 24 4.10 7.77 7.99
CA ASP A 24 3.38 8.90 8.53
C ASP A 24 2.86 9.80 7.40
N PHE A 25 1.56 10.09 7.43
CA PHE A 25 0.87 10.97 6.51
C PHE A 25 0.34 12.19 7.25
N ASP A 26 0.85 13.38 6.93
CA ASP A 26 0.21 14.63 7.38
C ASP A 26 -0.98 14.97 6.46
N VAL A 27 -2.18 14.90 7.03
CA VAL A 27 -3.42 15.21 6.35
C VAL A 27 -4.19 16.23 7.17
N ASN A 28 -4.30 17.46 6.67
CA ASN A 28 -4.94 18.59 7.36
C ASN A 28 -4.34 18.85 8.76
N SER A 29 -3.01 18.83 8.88
CA SER A 29 -2.28 19.02 10.15
C SER A 29 -2.54 17.93 11.19
N LYS A 30 -3.02 16.76 10.74
CA LYS A 30 -3.15 15.56 11.56
C LYS A 30 -2.30 14.46 10.97
N VAL A 31 -1.41 13.91 11.79
CA VAL A 31 -0.59 12.75 11.41
C VAL A 31 -1.43 11.48 11.49
N HIS A 32 -1.43 10.73 10.40
CA HIS A 32 -2.01 9.41 10.26
C HIS A 32 -0.89 8.42 9.93
N THR A 33 -0.69 7.41 10.76
CA THR A 33 0.31 6.38 10.53
C THR A 33 -0.36 5.16 9.93
N LEU A 34 0.13 4.67 8.79
CA LEU A 34 -0.38 3.45 8.14
C LEU A 34 0.77 2.47 7.90
N SER A 35 0.56 1.21 8.26
CA SER A 35 1.50 0.13 7.92
C SER A 35 1.32 -0.35 6.48
N PHE A 36 2.39 -0.89 5.87
CA PHE A 36 2.30 -1.52 4.56
C PHE A 36 1.27 -2.65 4.56
N GLU A 37 1.25 -3.47 5.61
CA GLU A 37 0.23 -4.50 5.78
C GLU A 37 -1.19 -3.93 5.74
N TYR A 38 -1.46 -2.83 6.45
CA TYR A 38 -2.78 -2.21 6.44
C TYR A 38 -3.16 -1.72 5.05
N ILE A 39 -2.24 -1.06 4.35
CA ILE A 39 -2.46 -0.55 2.99
C ILE A 39 -2.78 -1.72 2.04
N ILE A 40 -1.96 -2.78 2.05
CA ILE A 40 -2.19 -3.99 1.23
C ILE A 40 -3.57 -4.56 1.55
N ASN A 41 -3.85 -4.86 2.81
CA ASN A 41 -5.10 -5.50 3.21
C ASN A 41 -6.34 -4.68 2.79
N THR A 42 -6.24 -3.35 2.81
CA THR A 42 -7.31 -2.44 2.40
C THR A 42 -7.57 -2.51 0.89
N PHE A 43 -6.52 -2.44 0.06
CA PHE A 43 -6.68 -2.59 -1.40
C PHE A 43 -7.11 -4.00 -1.82
N MET A 44 -6.82 -5.01 -1.01
CA MET A 44 -7.28 -6.39 -1.25
C MET A 44 -8.79 -6.58 -1.01
N GLN A 45 -9.51 -5.58 -0.48
CA GLN A 45 -10.97 -5.58 -0.41
C GLN A 45 -11.64 -5.04 -1.69
N ALA A 46 -10.86 -4.49 -2.64
CA ALA A 46 -11.38 -3.99 -3.91
C ALA A 46 -11.66 -5.13 -4.92
N SER A 47 -12.11 -4.77 -6.12
CA SER A 47 -12.34 -5.73 -7.20
C SER A 47 -11.07 -6.52 -7.56
N ASP A 48 -11.23 -7.74 -8.06
CA ASP A 48 -10.10 -8.60 -8.45
C ASP A 48 -9.16 -7.91 -9.46
N GLU A 49 -9.72 -7.13 -10.39
CA GLU A 49 -8.94 -6.32 -11.33
C GLU A 49 -8.09 -5.26 -10.61
N SER A 50 -8.66 -4.56 -9.62
CA SER A 50 -7.93 -3.58 -8.82
C SER A 50 -6.81 -4.23 -8.01
N GLN A 51 -7.03 -5.44 -7.50
CA GLN A 51 -6.00 -6.22 -6.79
C GLN A 51 -4.82 -6.54 -7.72
N LEU A 52 -5.10 -6.95 -8.97
CA LEU A 52 -4.06 -7.25 -9.96
C LEU A 52 -3.28 -6.00 -10.38
N VAL A 53 -3.96 -4.85 -10.51
CA VAL A 53 -3.31 -3.57 -10.79
C VAL A 53 -2.39 -3.17 -9.64
N PHE A 54 -2.83 -3.32 -8.38
CA PHE A 54 -2.01 -3.06 -7.21
C PHE A 54 -0.74 -3.92 -7.21
N LEU A 55 -0.87 -5.24 -7.38
CA LEU A 55 0.26 -6.17 -7.43
C LEU A 55 1.24 -5.80 -8.55
N SER A 56 0.73 -5.45 -9.73
CA SER A 56 1.56 -5.07 -10.87
C SER A 56 2.34 -3.79 -10.62
N ALA A 57 1.70 -2.79 -9.99
CA ALA A 57 2.34 -1.54 -9.61
C ALA A 57 3.40 -1.76 -8.53
N LEU A 58 3.13 -2.60 -7.52
CA LEU A 58 4.09 -2.97 -6.49
C LEU A 58 5.32 -3.68 -7.09
N LYS A 59 5.12 -4.66 -7.97
CA LYS A 59 6.22 -5.32 -8.69
C LYS A 59 7.06 -4.32 -9.48
N LYS A 60 6.43 -3.34 -10.14
CA LYS A 60 7.15 -2.28 -10.86
C LYS A 60 7.94 -1.39 -9.91
N ALA A 61 7.38 -1.04 -8.75
CA ALA A 61 8.05 -0.23 -7.73
C ALA A 61 9.33 -0.93 -7.21
N LEU A 62 9.26 -2.24 -6.96
CA LEU A 62 10.40 -3.06 -6.50
C LEU A 62 11.56 -3.07 -7.53
N LEU A 63 11.27 -2.99 -8.83
CA LEU A 63 12.31 -2.88 -9.86
C LEU A 63 13.08 -1.56 -9.82
N THR A 64 12.59 -0.57 -9.08
CA THR A 64 13.09 0.82 -9.13
C THR A 64 13.97 1.18 -7.94
N ASN A 65 14.55 0.20 -7.21
CA ASN A 65 15.24 0.32 -5.92
C ASN A 65 14.31 0.68 -4.74
N ASP A 66 14.86 0.69 -3.51
CA ASP A 66 14.09 0.86 -2.26
C ASP A 66 13.22 2.13 -2.23
N ILE A 67 13.66 3.22 -2.88
CA ILE A 67 12.91 4.48 -2.97
C ILE A 67 11.59 4.27 -3.72
N GLY A 68 11.57 3.37 -4.71
CA GLY A 68 10.39 3.06 -5.49
C GLY A 68 9.27 2.48 -4.63
N VAL A 69 9.62 1.61 -3.68
CA VAL A 69 8.65 0.94 -2.80
C VAL A 69 8.08 1.90 -1.78
N GLU A 70 8.92 2.72 -1.15
CA GLU A 70 8.48 3.77 -0.23
C GLU A 70 7.49 4.73 -0.93
N LYS A 71 7.86 5.23 -2.12
CA LYS A 71 7.00 6.13 -2.91
C LYS A 71 5.71 5.47 -3.36
N PHE A 72 5.74 4.16 -3.66
CA PHE A 72 4.52 3.41 -3.95
C PHE A 72 3.58 3.40 -2.74
N PHE A 73 4.06 3.02 -1.56
CA PHE A 73 3.22 2.96 -0.36
C PHE A 73 2.76 4.35 0.12
N GLU A 74 3.59 5.39 -0.04
CA GLU A 74 3.16 6.78 0.16
C GLU A 74 1.96 7.12 -0.74
N GLY A 75 2.06 6.85 -2.05
CA GLY A 75 0.98 7.13 -2.99
C GLY A 75 -0.30 6.35 -2.67
N MET A 76 -0.18 5.06 -2.36
CA MET A 76 -1.32 4.22 -2.03
C MET A 76 -1.98 4.64 -0.69
N GLY A 77 -1.18 4.98 0.32
CA GLY A 77 -1.68 5.48 1.61
C GLY A 77 -2.41 6.81 1.48
N GLN A 78 -1.87 7.74 0.67
CA GLN A 78 -2.56 9.01 0.35
C GLN A 78 -3.92 8.76 -0.31
N LEU A 79 -3.99 7.87 -1.30
CA LEU A 79 -5.26 7.52 -1.96
C LEU A 79 -6.29 6.99 -0.96
N LEU A 80 -5.89 6.10 -0.04
CA LEU A 80 -6.78 5.60 1.01
C LEU A 80 -7.31 6.73 1.89
N LEU A 81 -6.42 7.59 2.39
CA LEU A 81 -6.80 8.69 3.26
C LEU A 81 -7.74 9.68 2.54
N MET A 82 -7.50 9.95 1.25
CA MET A 82 -8.40 10.78 0.43
C MET A 82 -9.79 10.15 0.25
N THR A 83 -9.87 8.83 0.03
CA THR A 83 -11.17 8.14 -0.12
C THR A 83 -11.98 8.12 1.18
N HIS A 84 -11.33 7.96 2.33
CA HIS A 84 -12.00 8.03 3.64
C HIS A 84 -12.47 9.44 4.00
N LEU A 85 -11.79 10.48 3.49
CA LEU A 85 -12.23 11.87 3.66
C LEU A 85 -13.42 12.22 2.76
N SER A 86 -13.50 11.67 1.55
CA SER A 86 -14.62 11.95 0.63
C SER A 86 -15.93 11.28 1.05
N THR A 87 -15.89 10.20 1.85
CA THR A 87 -17.10 9.52 2.34
C THR A 87 -17.84 10.28 3.44
N LYS A 88 -17.26 11.39 3.95
CA LYS A 88 -17.83 12.22 5.03
C LYS A 88 -18.60 13.46 4.54
N ILE A 89 -19.05 13.47 3.28
CA ILE A 89 -19.86 14.58 2.72
C ILE A 89 -21.32 14.15 2.64
#